data_AF-W6UPU4-F1
#
_entry.id   AF-W6UPU4-F1
#
_cell.length_a   1.000
_cell.length_b   1.000
_cell.length_c   1.000
_cell.angle_alpha   90.00
_cell.angle_beta   90.00
_cell.angle_gamma   90.00
#
_symmetry.space_group_name_H-M   'P 1'
#
loop_
_entity.id
_entity.type
_entity.pdbx_description
1 polymer ?
#
loop_
_entity_poly.entity_id
_entity_poly.type
_entity_poly.pdbx_seq_one_letter_code
_entity_poly.pdbx_strand_id
1 'polypeptide(L)'
;MSTDESMRIFVGVDCFGRGCPGGGGFGTKEALELIIKASELRPDRPLSVALFAPAWSFEKRRELDPLSGSEDIAGEVTSIFQLDYRFWSPLMPLISRIRASGTLSRHFYRPLSPWSGYFHSNLSLGLGLFDGHSSIFSPWSRLAEQQVLPTCRVLSNELSGTEEKGFTVKVMPDFMDYYSPGSSLRLHITPSGGVKKSLVLELFLFPNLSLSSIATLTIIMQIENGRSSVKVFADLCTISWDLVYVTEEYPVTGRQYLGFEAARFGSQQNGPVNVGRE
;
A
#
# COMPACT_ATOMS: atom_id res chain seq x y z
N MET A 1 23.04 29.39 0.01
CA MET A 1 22.68 28.07 -0.56
C MET A 1 21.35 28.25 -1.25
N SER A 2 21.26 27.91 -2.53
CA SER A 2 19.95 27.77 -3.16
C SER A 2 19.18 26.67 -2.41
N THR A 3 17.85 26.73 -2.42
CA THR A 3 16.96 25.70 -1.86
C THR A 3 17.31 24.29 -2.38
N ASP A 4 17.86 24.20 -3.58
CA ASP A 4 18.32 22.96 -4.23
C ASP A 4 19.56 22.32 -3.56
N GLU A 5 20.40 23.09 -2.87
CA GLU A 5 21.60 22.53 -2.21
C GLU A 5 21.32 21.98 -0.81
N SER A 6 20.34 22.53 -0.07
CA SER A 6 20.03 22.01 1.27
C SER A 6 19.34 20.64 1.21
N MET A 7 18.54 20.39 0.18
CA MET A 7 17.90 19.09 -0.05
C MET A 7 18.90 17.98 -0.42
N ARG A 8 20.15 18.31 -0.72
CA ARG A 8 21.24 17.34 -0.95
C ARG A 8 21.91 16.89 0.35
N ILE A 9 21.58 17.51 1.48
CA ILE A 9 22.08 17.15 2.81
C ILE A 9 21.07 16.23 3.46
N PHE A 10 21.51 15.01 3.78
CA PHE A 10 20.69 14.00 4.43
C PHE A 10 21.06 13.89 5.90
N VAL A 11 20.10 14.16 6.77
CA VAL A 11 20.22 13.86 8.21
C VAL A 11 20.06 12.35 8.38
N GLY A 12 21.09 11.69 8.88
CA GLY A 12 21.06 10.27 9.18
C GLY A 12 20.20 9.96 10.40
N VAL A 13 19.29 9.00 10.28
CA VAL A 13 18.47 8.47 11.38
C VAL A 13 18.82 7.01 11.57
N ASP A 14 19.42 6.68 12.72
CA ASP A 14 19.75 5.30 13.07
C ASP A 14 18.53 4.54 13.57
N CYS A 15 17.98 3.67 12.72
CA CYS A 15 16.82 2.85 13.04
C CYS A 15 17.13 1.73 14.04
N PHE A 16 18.41 1.44 14.37
CA PHE A 16 18.78 0.48 15.40
C PHE A 16 18.97 1.11 16.79
N GLY A 17 19.00 2.44 16.88
CA GLY A 17 18.82 3.15 18.15
C GLY A 17 20.07 3.51 18.93
N ARG A 18 21.26 3.50 18.33
CA ARG A 18 22.50 3.83 19.05
C ARG A 18 22.59 5.35 19.25
N GLY A 19 21.99 5.84 20.35
CA GLY A 19 22.03 7.26 20.74
C GLY A 19 21.12 8.18 19.91
N CYS A 20 20.16 7.62 19.17
CA CYS A 20 19.20 8.39 18.37
C CYS A 20 18.01 8.85 19.25
N PRO A 21 17.46 10.06 19.08
CA PRO A 21 16.18 10.44 19.69
C PRO A 21 15.09 9.40 19.42
N GLY A 22 14.38 8.99 20.47
CA GLY A 22 13.42 7.87 20.42
C GLY A 22 14.04 6.47 20.48
N GLY A 23 15.36 6.34 20.51
CA GLY A 23 16.06 5.07 20.70
C GLY A 23 15.95 4.08 19.53
N GLY A 24 15.59 4.55 18.33
CA GLY A 24 15.43 3.70 17.14
C GLY A 24 14.23 2.76 17.21
N GLY A 25 14.22 1.73 16.37
CA GLY A 25 13.14 0.77 16.24
C GLY A 25 11.78 1.43 15.99
N PHE A 26 10.77 1.05 16.76
CA PHE A 26 9.45 1.71 16.70
C PHE A 26 9.47 3.19 17.14
N GLY A 27 10.51 3.63 17.87
CA GLY A 27 10.73 5.02 18.25
C GLY A 27 11.39 5.87 17.16
N THR A 28 11.80 5.29 16.02
CA THR A 28 12.41 6.01 14.87
C THR A 28 11.60 7.23 14.42
N LYS A 29 10.28 7.21 14.59
CA LYS A 29 9.39 8.33 14.24
C LYS A 29 9.73 9.63 14.97
N GLU A 30 10.23 9.54 16.21
CA GLU A 30 10.54 10.72 17.04
C GLU A 30 11.68 11.54 16.43
N ALA A 31 12.70 10.87 15.88
CA ALA A 31 13.78 11.53 15.14
C ALA A 31 13.25 12.26 13.90
N LEU A 32 12.32 11.65 13.14
CA LEU A 32 11.70 12.30 11.98
C LEU A 32 10.87 13.53 12.38
N GLU A 33 10.12 13.46 13.48
CA GLU A 33 9.35 14.60 13.99
C GLU A 33 10.26 15.79 14.36
N LEU A 34 11.43 15.54 14.95
CA LEU A 34 12.40 16.59 15.25
C LEU A 34 12.98 17.22 13.97
N ILE A 35 13.28 16.41 12.95
CA ILE A 35 13.79 16.91 11.66
C ILE A 35 12.73 17.76 10.94
N ILE A 36 11.47 17.34 10.98
CA ILE A 36 10.34 18.13 10.45
C ILE A 36 10.26 19.47 11.17
N LYS A 37 10.25 19.49 12.52
CA LYS A 37 10.22 20.73 13.30
C LYS A 37 11.39 21.66 12.94
N ALA A 38 12.59 21.11 12.79
CA ALA A 38 13.76 21.90 12.38
C ALA A 38 13.60 22.48 10.96
N SER A 39 13.03 21.71 10.03
CA SER A 39 12.76 22.15 8.66
C SER A 39 11.65 23.20 8.59
N GLU A 40 10.62 23.08 9.42
CA GLU A 40 9.53 24.06 9.54
C GLU A 40 10.02 25.39 10.13
N LEU A 41 11.02 25.37 11.02
CA LEU A 41 11.66 26.59 11.54
C LEU A 41 12.55 27.29 10.50
N ARG A 42 13.01 26.58 9.47
CA ARG A 42 13.89 27.07 8.40
C ARG A 42 13.39 26.63 7.02
N PRO A 43 12.22 27.14 6.57
CA PRO A 43 11.60 26.72 5.32
C PRO A 43 12.44 27.07 4.09
N ASP A 44 13.36 28.04 4.20
CA ASP A 44 14.35 28.39 3.18
C ASP A 44 15.43 27.30 2.97
N ARG A 45 15.57 26.37 3.92
CA ARG A 45 16.62 25.36 3.98
C ARG A 45 16.08 24.04 4.56
N PRO A 46 15.11 23.40 3.88
CA PRO A 46 14.60 22.11 4.33
C PRO A 46 15.69 21.04 4.33
N LEU A 47 15.55 20.07 5.23
CA LEU A 47 16.48 18.96 5.40
C LEU A 47 15.93 17.71 4.73
N SER A 48 16.81 16.93 4.07
CA SER A 48 16.50 15.57 3.64
C SER A 48 16.85 14.57 4.75
N VAL A 49 16.35 13.34 4.65
CA VAL A 49 16.58 12.28 5.64
C VAL A 49 17.10 11.01 4.99
N ALA A 50 18.11 10.40 5.60
CA ALA A 50 18.59 9.06 5.29
C ALA A 50 18.27 8.12 6.47
N LEU A 51 17.40 7.14 6.23
CA LEU A 51 17.14 6.08 7.22
C LEU A 51 18.29 5.06 7.15
N PHE A 52 19.03 4.94 8.24
CA PHE A 52 20.11 3.98 8.36
C PHE A 52 19.58 2.66 8.95
N ALA A 53 19.80 1.57 8.21
CA ALA A 53 19.36 0.22 8.55
C ALA A 53 17.83 0.10 8.82
N PRO A 54 16.97 0.52 7.89
CA PRO A 54 15.51 0.47 8.06
C PRO A 54 14.92 -0.95 8.06
N ALA A 55 15.72 -1.97 7.72
CA ALA A 55 15.35 -3.38 7.82
C ALA A 55 15.31 -3.90 9.27
N TRP A 56 15.47 -3.02 10.28
CA TRP A 56 15.44 -3.34 11.71
C TRP A 56 14.27 -4.24 12.12
N SER A 57 13.05 -3.94 11.63
CA SER A 57 11.84 -4.74 11.92
C SER A 57 11.98 -6.20 11.51
N PHE A 58 12.66 -6.46 10.39
CA PHE A 58 12.94 -7.79 9.87
C PHE A 58 14.11 -8.46 10.58
N GLU A 59 15.20 -7.71 10.81
CA GLU A 59 16.43 -8.21 11.43
C GLU A 59 16.23 -8.57 12.92
N LYS A 60 15.40 -7.80 13.62
CA LYS A 60 15.08 -8.00 15.04
C LYS A 60 13.80 -8.81 15.28
N ARG A 61 13.20 -9.39 14.23
CA ARG A 61 11.92 -10.12 14.34
C ARG A 61 11.89 -11.16 15.46
N ARG A 62 12.98 -11.92 15.67
CA ARG A 62 13.06 -12.97 16.71
C ARG A 62 13.00 -12.41 18.13
N GLU A 63 13.46 -11.18 18.31
CA GLU A 63 13.43 -10.47 19.59
C GLU A 63 12.10 -9.73 19.80
N LEU A 64 11.44 -9.33 18.70
CA LEU A 64 10.22 -8.52 18.71
C LEU A 64 8.93 -9.34 18.70
N ASP A 65 8.99 -10.56 18.17
CA ASP A 65 7.82 -11.42 18.01
C ASP A 65 7.95 -12.70 18.87
N PRO A 66 7.09 -12.87 19.88
CA PRO A 66 7.06 -14.09 20.69
C PRO A 66 6.59 -15.34 19.92
N LEU A 67 5.98 -15.18 18.75
CA LEU A 67 5.60 -16.29 17.86
C LEU A 67 6.76 -16.74 16.96
N SER A 68 7.91 -16.08 17.03
CA SER A 68 9.06 -16.44 16.21
C SER A 68 9.57 -17.83 16.58
N GLY A 69 9.65 -18.73 15.59
CA GLY A 69 10.01 -20.14 15.79
C GLY A 69 8.83 -21.06 16.14
N SER A 70 7.59 -20.61 15.99
CA SER A 70 6.42 -21.50 16.06
C SER A 70 6.34 -22.44 14.86
N GLU A 71 5.66 -23.58 14.99
CA GLU A 71 5.36 -24.49 13.86
C GLU A 71 4.30 -23.90 12.89
N ASP A 72 3.63 -22.80 13.28
CA ASP A 72 2.68 -22.08 12.43
C ASP A 72 3.42 -21.12 11.49
N ILE A 73 3.77 -21.63 10.32
CA ILE A 73 4.48 -20.87 9.29
C ILE A 73 3.65 -19.69 8.76
N ALA A 74 2.33 -19.85 8.62
CA ALA A 74 1.46 -18.76 8.16
C ALA A 74 1.42 -17.63 9.20
N GLY A 75 1.38 -17.99 10.48
CA GLY A 75 1.55 -17.07 11.59
C GLY A 75 2.89 -16.33 11.57
N GLU A 76 4.00 -17.04 11.38
CA GLU A 76 5.35 -16.44 11.33
C GLU A 76 5.48 -15.42 10.19
N VAL A 77 5.00 -15.78 9.00
CA VAL A 77 5.07 -14.90 7.82
C VAL A 77 4.18 -13.68 8.01
N THR A 78 2.95 -13.88 8.50
CA THR A 78 2.05 -12.77 8.82
C THR A 78 2.71 -11.81 9.82
N SER A 79 3.39 -12.34 10.83
CA SER A 79 4.08 -11.55 11.84
C SER A 79 5.22 -10.68 11.27
N ILE A 80 6.00 -11.18 10.31
CA ILE A 80 7.03 -10.39 9.62
C ILE A 80 6.41 -9.13 9.02
N PHE A 81 5.30 -9.26 8.30
CA PHE A 81 4.62 -8.11 7.70
C PHE A 81 3.91 -7.25 8.75
N GLN A 82 3.46 -7.81 9.88
CA GLN A 82 2.96 -7.00 11.00
C GLN A 82 4.05 -6.11 11.59
N LEU A 83 5.26 -6.64 11.80
CA LEU A 83 6.39 -5.87 12.30
C LEU A 83 6.80 -4.78 11.31
N ASP A 84 6.86 -5.12 10.02
CA ASP A 84 7.18 -4.17 8.97
C ASP A 84 6.13 -3.05 8.87
N TYR A 85 4.84 -3.41 8.89
CA TYR A 85 3.74 -2.44 8.94
C TYR A 85 3.83 -1.53 10.19
N ARG A 86 4.09 -2.10 11.37
CA ARG A 86 4.22 -1.32 12.62
C ARG A 86 5.41 -0.36 12.58
N PHE A 87 6.48 -0.73 11.89
CA PHE A 87 7.64 0.13 11.70
C PHE A 87 7.36 1.24 10.69
N TRP A 88 6.87 0.91 9.49
CA TRP A 88 6.72 1.89 8.40
C TRP A 88 5.47 2.76 8.50
N SER A 89 4.33 2.24 8.97
CA SER A 89 3.07 2.99 9.00
C SER A 89 3.15 4.35 9.72
N PRO A 90 3.80 4.52 10.89
CA PRO A 90 3.98 5.84 11.49
C PRO A 90 5.01 6.72 10.75
N LEU A 91 5.97 6.13 10.03
CA LEU A 91 7.02 6.88 9.32
C LEU A 91 6.54 7.44 7.98
N MET A 92 5.68 6.72 7.27
CA MET A 92 5.16 7.11 5.95
C MET A 92 4.58 8.54 5.89
N PRO A 93 3.68 8.98 6.79
CA PRO A 93 3.19 10.36 6.77
C PRO A 93 4.30 11.38 7.07
N LEU A 94 5.26 11.04 7.93
CA LEU A 94 6.39 11.92 8.28
C LEU A 94 7.37 12.09 7.11
N ILE A 95 7.72 10.99 6.42
CA ILE A 95 8.57 11.02 5.21
C ILE A 95 7.91 11.87 4.12
N SER A 96 6.59 11.76 3.95
CA SER A 96 5.85 12.58 3.01
C SER A 96 5.92 14.07 3.38
N ARG A 97 5.77 14.42 4.67
CA ARG A 97 5.92 15.80 5.16
C ARG A 97 7.34 16.35 5.00
N ILE A 98 8.37 15.53 5.21
CA ILE A 98 9.77 15.92 4.98
C ILE A 98 9.97 16.27 3.51
N ARG A 99 9.46 15.47 2.58
CA ARG A 99 9.53 15.76 1.14
C ARG A 99 8.79 17.04 0.75
N ALA A 100 7.69 17.35 1.44
CA ALA A 100 6.95 18.60 1.28
C ALA A 100 7.61 19.81 1.95
N SER A 101 8.64 19.60 2.77
CA SER A 101 9.25 20.69 3.54
C SER A 101 10.06 21.59 2.59
N GLY A 102 9.79 22.88 2.62
CA GLY A 102 10.44 23.89 1.77
C GLY A 102 9.77 24.17 0.43
N THR A 103 8.61 23.56 0.16
CA THR A 103 7.72 23.97 -0.92
C THR A 103 6.55 24.77 -0.34
N LEU A 104 6.11 25.83 -1.04
CA LEU A 104 4.90 26.60 -0.64
C LEU A 104 3.63 25.74 -0.67
N SER A 105 3.69 24.60 -1.35
CA SER A 105 2.61 23.63 -1.41
C SER A 105 2.98 22.38 -0.64
N ARG A 106 2.01 21.80 0.09
CA ARG A 106 2.19 20.59 0.89
C ARG A 106 2.24 19.38 -0.03
N HIS A 107 3.39 19.12 -0.65
CA HIS A 107 3.51 18.03 -1.61
C HIS A 107 3.45 16.64 -0.93
N PHE A 108 2.31 15.96 -0.96
CA PHE A 108 2.22 14.54 -0.67
C PHE A 108 2.91 13.74 -1.76
N TYR A 109 3.85 12.87 -1.37
CA TYR A 109 4.42 11.93 -2.32
C TYR A 109 3.36 10.93 -2.74
N ARG A 110 3.07 10.90 -4.05
CA ARG A 110 2.23 9.89 -4.68
C ARG A 110 3.06 9.12 -5.69
N PRO A 111 3.33 7.81 -5.45
CA PRO A 111 4.07 7.03 -6.42
C PRO A 111 3.25 6.92 -7.70
N LEU A 112 3.90 7.20 -8.82
CA LEU A 112 3.30 7.08 -10.13
C LEU A 112 3.46 5.65 -10.64
N SER A 113 2.38 5.08 -11.14
CA SER A 113 2.38 3.81 -11.84
C SER A 113 2.99 3.99 -13.24
N PRO A 114 3.84 3.05 -13.70
CA PRO A 114 4.35 3.06 -15.05
C PRO A 114 3.21 2.87 -16.05
N TRP A 115 3.28 3.58 -17.17
CA TRP A 115 2.32 3.46 -18.27
C TRP A 115 3.02 3.38 -19.61
N SER A 116 2.74 2.33 -20.38
CA SER A 116 3.23 2.13 -21.74
C SER A 116 2.12 1.63 -22.68
N GLY A 117 0.85 1.96 -22.38
CA GLY A 117 -0.33 1.47 -23.11
C GLY A 117 -0.95 0.18 -22.55
N TYR A 118 -0.26 -0.47 -21.61
CA TYR A 118 -0.73 -1.64 -20.87
C TYR A 118 -0.20 -1.57 -19.44
N PHE A 119 -1.01 -1.97 -18.47
CA PHE A 119 -0.61 -2.10 -17.07
C PHE A 119 -1.20 -3.38 -16.50
N HIS A 120 -0.36 -4.20 -15.89
CA HIS A 120 -0.73 -5.44 -15.23
C HIS A 120 0.02 -5.58 -13.92
N SER A 121 -0.69 -5.97 -12.88
CA SER A 121 -0.09 -6.32 -11.59
C SER A 121 -0.94 -7.40 -10.93
N ASN A 122 -0.30 -8.50 -10.56
CA ASN A 122 -0.84 -9.53 -9.68
C ASN A 122 -0.52 -9.22 -8.21
N LEU A 123 0.01 -8.02 -7.92
CA LEU A 123 0.40 -7.59 -6.57
C LEU A 123 1.53 -8.45 -5.99
N SER A 124 2.38 -9.02 -6.86
CA SER A 124 3.50 -9.87 -6.46
C SER A 124 4.52 -9.07 -5.65
N LEU A 125 4.84 -9.58 -4.46
CA LEU A 125 5.97 -9.10 -3.65
C LEU A 125 7.32 -9.67 -4.09
N GLY A 126 7.35 -10.55 -5.10
CA GLY A 126 8.54 -11.34 -5.43
C GLY A 126 8.89 -12.33 -4.32
N LEU A 127 7.89 -12.77 -3.54
CA LEU A 127 8.00 -13.69 -2.42
C LEU A 127 6.81 -14.66 -2.46
N GLY A 128 7.00 -15.88 -1.99
CA GLY A 128 5.91 -16.85 -1.82
C GLY A 128 6.24 -17.96 -0.84
N LEU A 129 5.21 -18.62 -0.33
CA LEU A 129 5.34 -19.74 0.63
C LEU A 129 5.12 -21.12 0.00
N PHE A 130 4.44 -21.15 -1.14
CA PHE A 130 4.07 -22.39 -1.82
C PHE A 130 4.63 -22.38 -3.24
N ASP A 131 4.85 -23.57 -3.79
CA ASP A 131 5.41 -23.78 -5.13
C ASP A 131 4.48 -23.36 -6.29
N GLY A 132 3.32 -22.77 -5.97
CA GLY A 132 2.33 -22.26 -6.93
C GLY A 132 1.50 -23.32 -7.64
N HIS A 133 1.85 -24.61 -7.52
CA HIS A 133 1.24 -25.69 -8.29
C HIS A 133 0.59 -26.78 -7.42
N SER A 134 1.05 -26.98 -6.19
CA SER A 134 0.69 -28.17 -5.42
C SER A 134 0.26 -27.93 -3.96
N SER A 135 0.06 -26.67 -3.54
CA SER A 135 -0.15 -26.29 -2.14
C SER A 135 0.92 -26.84 -1.18
N ILE A 136 2.04 -27.34 -1.71
CA ILE A 136 3.18 -27.82 -0.95
C ILE A 136 3.97 -26.60 -0.48
N PHE A 137 4.25 -26.59 0.82
CA PHE A 137 5.08 -25.57 1.43
C PHE A 137 6.50 -25.65 0.86
N SER A 138 6.90 -24.59 0.17
CA SER A 138 8.19 -24.44 -0.50
C SER A 138 8.47 -22.95 -0.67
N PRO A 139 9.00 -22.27 0.37
CA PRO A 139 9.17 -20.83 0.36
C PRO A 139 10.22 -20.39 -0.65
N TRP A 140 9.98 -19.26 -1.30
CA TRP A 140 10.85 -18.73 -2.34
C TRP A 140 10.91 -17.19 -2.31
N SER A 141 12.02 -16.67 -2.84
CA SER A 141 12.24 -15.23 -3.02
C SER A 141 12.86 -14.96 -4.39
N ARG A 142 12.20 -14.09 -5.15
CA ARG A 142 12.59 -13.60 -6.48
C ARG A 142 12.21 -12.13 -6.58
N LEU A 143 12.94 -11.27 -5.88
CA LEU A 143 12.64 -9.83 -5.85
C LEU A 143 12.70 -9.14 -7.22
N ALA A 144 13.38 -9.73 -8.20
CA ALA A 144 13.33 -9.28 -9.60
C ALA A 144 11.93 -9.41 -10.23
N GLU A 145 11.07 -10.25 -9.67
CA GLU A 145 9.67 -10.44 -10.07
C GLU A 145 8.69 -9.61 -9.21
N GLN A 146 9.20 -8.73 -8.32
CA GLN A 146 8.35 -7.81 -7.57
C GLN A 146 7.65 -6.84 -8.53
N GLN A 147 6.34 -6.70 -8.37
CA GLN A 147 5.51 -5.85 -9.22
C GLN A 147 5.13 -4.54 -8.51
N VAL A 148 4.57 -3.60 -9.28
CA VAL A 148 4.04 -2.36 -8.73
C VAL A 148 2.86 -2.67 -7.81
N LEU A 149 2.97 -2.24 -6.56
CA LEU A 149 1.93 -2.38 -5.55
C LEU A 149 1.04 -1.12 -5.50
N PRO A 150 -0.25 -1.26 -5.19
CA PRO A 150 -1.15 -0.12 -5.09
C PRO A 150 -0.84 0.75 -3.87
N THR A 151 -1.21 2.03 -3.94
CA THR A 151 -1.08 2.97 -2.81
C THR A 151 -2.09 2.67 -1.70
N CYS A 152 -3.27 2.15 -2.07
CA CYS A 152 -4.40 1.88 -1.17
C CYS A 152 -4.73 3.07 -0.26
N ARG A 153 -4.61 4.30 -0.80
CA ARG A 153 -4.85 5.51 -0.02
C ARG A 153 -6.35 5.75 0.11
N VAL A 154 -6.82 5.93 1.35
CA VAL A 154 -8.20 6.36 1.63
C VAL A 154 -8.41 7.79 1.19
N LEU A 155 -9.41 8.02 0.34
CA LEU A 155 -9.90 9.33 -0.08
C LEU A 155 -11.25 9.62 0.62
N SER A 156 -11.44 10.85 1.10
CA SER A 156 -12.76 11.34 1.50
C SER A 156 -13.53 11.84 0.28
N ASN A 157 -14.85 11.68 0.29
CA ASN A 157 -15.75 12.28 -0.71
C ASN A 157 -16.17 13.71 -0.36
N GLU A 158 -15.85 14.19 0.85
CA GLU A 158 -16.26 15.51 1.34
C GLU A 158 -15.04 16.44 1.46
N LEU A 159 -15.08 17.57 0.74
CA LEU A 159 -14.00 18.57 0.63
C LEU A 159 -13.65 19.27 1.96
N SER A 160 -14.40 19.06 3.04
CA SER A 160 -14.11 19.63 4.34
C SER A 160 -13.12 18.74 5.10
N GLY A 161 -11.84 19.06 4.99
CA GLY A 161 -10.70 18.37 5.63
C GLY A 161 -10.66 18.43 7.16
N THR A 162 -11.81 18.33 7.83
CA THR A 162 -11.98 18.34 9.29
C THR A 162 -12.66 17.09 9.82
N GLU A 163 -13.18 16.19 8.97
CA GLU A 163 -13.76 14.94 9.45
C GLU A 163 -12.70 13.85 9.64
N GLU A 164 -12.75 13.19 10.79
CA GLU A 164 -11.98 11.99 11.08
C GLU A 164 -12.30 10.92 10.01
N LYS A 165 -11.27 10.30 9.42
CA LYS A 165 -11.46 9.25 8.41
C LYS A 165 -12.33 8.16 9.02
N GLY A 166 -13.55 8.00 8.51
CA GLY A 166 -14.53 7.03 9.03
C GLY A 166 -14.12 5.56 8.87
N PHE A 167 -12.92 5.29 8.35
CA PHE A 167 -12.36 3.96 8.17
C PHE A 167 -10.87 3.97 8.50
N THR A 168 -10.43 2.92 9.19
CA THR A 168 -9.02 2.50 9.19
C THR A 168 -8.84 1.42 8.14
N VAL A 169 -7.85 1.59 7.27
CA VAL A 169 -7.49 0.61 6.25
C VAL A 169 -6.08 0.13 6.52
N LYS A 170 -5.96 -1.19 6.73
CA LYS A 170 -4.68 -1.87 6.88
C LYS A 170 -4.52 -2.83 5.71
N VAL A 171 -3.38 -2.73 5.06
CA VAL A 171 -3.06 -3.45 3.84
C VAL A 171 -1.95 -4.42 4.16
N MET A 172 -2.18 -5.71 3.93
CA MET A 172 -1.23 -6.78 4.22
C MET A 172 -1.16 -7.74 3.05
N PRO A 173 -0.01 -8.35 2.74
CA PRO A 173 0.00 -9.44 1.79
C PRO A 173 -0.67 -10.67 2.38
N ASP A 174 -1.23 -11.48 1.50
CA ASP A 174 -1.79 -12.78 1.81
C ASP A 174 -1.08 -13.85 0.99
N PHE A 175 -0.40 -14.75 1.68
CA PHE A 175 0.35 -15.85 1.07
C PHE A 175 -0.43 -17.16 1.02
N MET A 176 -1.64 -17.17 1.60
CA MET A 176 -2.49 -18.35 1.69
C MET A 176 -3.64 -18.28 0.69
N ASP A 177 -4.16 -17.07 0.43
CA ASP A 177 -5.23 -16.83 -0.52
C ASP A 177 -4.74 -15.90 -1.63
N TYR A 178 -4.52 -16.46 -2.83
CA TYR A 178 -4.03 -15.72 -3.97
C TYR A 178 -4.57 -16.24 -5.30
N TYR A 179 -4.73 -15.33 -6.26
CA TYR A 179 -5.14 -15.69 -7.63
C TYR A 179 -3.97 -16.21 -8.47
N SER A 180 -2.80 -15.58 -8.33
CA SER A 180 -1.56 -16.00 -8.98
C SER A 180 -0.52 -16.40 -7.91
N PRO A 181 0.35 -17.40 -8.17
CA PRO A 181 1.33 -17.86 -7.20
C PRO A 181 2.17 -16.74 -6.57
N GLY A 182 2.38 -16.83 -5.26
CA GLY A 182 3.19 -15.88 -4.48
C GLY A 182 2.38 -15.23 -3.38
N SER A 183 1.63 -14.19 -3.71
CA SER A 183 0.82 -13.44 -2.76
C SER A 183 -0.32 -12.70 -3.44
N SER A 184 -1.41 -12.45 -2.72
CA SER A 184 -2.35 -11.36 -3.01
C SER A 184 -2.22 -10.23 -1.98
N LEU A 185 -3.09 -9.22 -2.11
CA LEU A 185 -3.18 -8.12 -1.16
C LEU A 185 -4.51 -8.19 -0.43
N ARG A 186 -4.46 -8.32 0.89
CA ARG A 186 -5.62 -8.31 1.79
C ARG A 186 -5.81 -6.93 2.39
N LEU A 187 -7.03 -6.41 2.24
CA LEU A 187 -7.45 -5.13 2.81
C LEU A 187 -8.33 -5.37 4.03
N HIS A 188 -7.80 -5.04 5.21
CA HIS A 188 -8.56 -5.01 6.45
C HIS A 188 -9.17 -3.63 6.63
N ILE A 189 -10.48 -3.53 6.45
CA ILE A 189 -11.24 -2.28 6.55
C ILE A 189 -12.02 -2.32 7.86
N THR A 190 -11.74 -1.38 8.77
CA THR A 190 -12.44 -1.24 10.04
C THR A 190 -13.16 0.10 10.08
N PRO A 191 -14.50 0.14 10.09
CA PRO A 191 -15.25 1.38 10.23
C PRO A 191 -15.00 1.99 11.62
N SER A 192 -14.81 3.30 11.65
CA SER A 192 -14.72 4.08 12.88
C SER A 192 -16.11 4.59 13.21
N GLY A 193 -16.78 3.96 14.19
CA GLY A 193 -18.15 4.29 14.60
C GLY A 193 -19.26 3.64 13.74
N GLY A 194 -20.51 3.98 14.05
CA GLY A 194 -21.71 3.38 13.43
C GLY A 194 -22.12 3.95 12.07
N VAL A 195 -21.24 4.70 11.39
CA VAL A 195 -21.61 5.45 10.18
C VAL A 195 -21.49 4.58 8.93
N LYS A 196 -22.57 4.50 8.16
CA LYS A 196 -22.60 3.92 6.81
C LYS A 196 -21.99 4.91 5.81
N LYS A 197 -20.67 4.98 5.70
CA LYS A 197 -19.97 5.77 4.66
C LYS A 197 -19.53 4.89 3.49
N SER A 198 -19.45 5.48 2.30
CA SER A 198 -18.76 4.85 1.17
C SER A 198 -17.25 5.01 1.36
N LEU A 199 -16.48 3.93 1.24
CA LEU A 199 -15.02 3.97 1.21
C LEU A 199 -14.53 4.12 -0.22
N VAL A 200 -13.65 5.09 -0.46
CA VAL A 200 -12.95 5.24 -1.75
C VAL A 200 -11.45 5.04 -1.51
N LEU A 201 -10.83 4.19 -2.35
CA LEU A 201 -9.41 3.88 -2.30
C LEU A 201 -8.75 4.25 -3.63
N GLU A 202 -7.72 5.10 -3.57
CA GLU A 202 -6.76 5.24 -4.66
C GLU A 202 -5.90 3.98 -4.68
N LEU A 203 -5.89 3.24 -5.80
CA LEU A 203 -5.04 2.08 -5.99
C LEU A 203 -3.80 2.43 -6.80
N PHE A 204 -3.97 3.03 -7.97
CA PHE A 204 -2.88 3.38 -8.87
C PHE A 204 -3.08 4.78 -9.43
N LEU A 205 -1.99 5.51 -9.61
CA LEU A 205 -1.99 6.87 -10.14
C LEU A 205 -1.10 6.93 -11.39
N PHE A 206 -1.64 7.40 -12.51
CA PHE A 206 -0.92 7.44 -13.78
C PHE A 206 -0.73 8.89 -14.24
N PRO A 207 0.48 9.33 -14.63
CA PRO A 207 0.75 10.71 -15.00
C PRO A 207 0.08 11.13 -16.31
N ASN A 208 -0.07 10.21 -17.25
CA ASN A 208 -0.55 10.48 -18.60
C ASN A 208 -1.26 9.23 -19.13
N LEU A 209 -2.32 8.80 -18.43
CA LEU A 209 -3.09 7.66 -18.89
C LEU A 209 -3.76 7.99 -20.22
N SER A 210 -3.34 7.29 -21.27
CA SER A 210 -3.95 7.39 -22.60
C SER A 210 -4.59 6.04 -22.93
N LEU A 211 -5.91 6.04 -23.00
CA LEU A 211 -6.70 4.84 -23.30
C LEU A 211 -7.22 4.89 -24.73
N SER A 212 -7.15 3.75 -25.42
CA SER A 212 -7.84 3.56 -26.69
C SER A 212 -9.33 3.26 -26.46
N SER A 213 -10.14 3.33 -27.52
CA SER A 213 -11.57 2.98 -27.47
C SER A 213 -11.85 1.51 -27.13
N ILE A 214 -10.84 0.65 -27.18
CA ILE A 214 -10.91 -0.79 -26.89
C ILE A 214 -10.24 -1.15 -25.56
N ALA A 215 -9.82 -0.16 -24.77
CA ALA A 215 -9.17 -0.41 -23.49
C ALA A 215 -10.12 -1.18 -22.54
N THR A 216 -9.57 -2.18 -21.85
CA THR A 216 -10.30 -3.02 -20.91
C THR A 216 -9.68 -2.91 -19.52
N LEU A 217 -10.52 -2.83 -18.49
CA LEU A 217 -10.11 -2.92 -17.08
C LEU A 217 -10.62 -4.24 -16.50
N THR A 218 -9.70 -5.03 -15.96
CA THR A 218 -10.01 -6.29 -15.26
C THR A 218 -9.48 -6.20 -13.84
N ILE A 219 -10.36 -6.49 -12.87
CA ILE A 219 -10.01 -6.54 -11.45
C ILE A 219 -10.51 -7.88 -10.90
N ILE A 220 -9.59 -8.63 -10.30
CA ILE A 220 -9.90 -9.92 -9.65
C ILE A 220 -9.80 -9.68 -8.15
N MET A 221 -10.90 -9.95 -7.44
CA MET A 221 -10.95 -9.79 -6.00
C MET A 221 -11.90 -10.79 -5.37
N GLN A 222 -11.59 -11.13 -4.13
CA GLN A 222 -12.44 -11.93 -3.26
C GLN A 222 -12.92 -11.05 -2.10
N ILE A 223 -14.21 -11.13 -1.80
CA ILE A 223 -14.82 -10.41 -0.68
C ILE A 223 -15.18 -11.44 0.38
N GLU A 224 -14.50 -11.39 1.53
CA GLU A 224 -14.86 -12.22 2.69
C GLU A 224 -16.22 -11.74 3.24
N ASN A 225 -17.27 -12.53 3.03
CA ASN A 225 -18.64 -12.14 3.36
C ASN A 225 -18.90 -12.15 4.88
N GLY A 226 -19.08 -10.97 5.46
CA GLY A 226 -19.72 -10.77 6.76
C GLY A 226 -21.08 -10.07 6.63
N ARG A 227 -22.18 -10.84 6.56
CA ARG A 227 -23.59 -10.42 6.75
C ARG A 227 -24.18 -9.23 5.94
N SER A 228 -23.43 -8.51 5.10
CA SER A 228 -23.94 -7.39 4.30
C SER A 228 -23.42 -7.38 2.85
N SER A 229 -24.24 -6.91 1.91
CA SER A 229 -23.87 -6.76 0.50
C SER A 229 -22.89 -5.61 0.30
N VAL A 230 -21.60 -5.92 0.23
CA VAL A 230 -20.57 -4.96 -0.19
C VAL A 230 -20.71 -4.74 -1.70
N LYS A 231 -20.86 -3.48 -2.12
CA LYS A 231 -20.78 -3.09 -3.52
C LYS A 231 -19.41 -2.50 -3.79
N VAL A 232 -18.71 -3.04 -4.78
CA VAL A 232 -17.41 -2.54 -5.21
C VAL A 232 -17.56 -1.83 -6.54
N PHE A 233 -16.89 -0.71 -6.69
CA PHE A 233 -16.84 0.11 -7.90
C PHE A 233 -15.38 0.38 -8.24
N ALA A 234 -15.09 0.47 -9.54
CA ALA A 234 -13.81 0.95 -10.03
C ALA A 234 -14.05 2.26 -10.79
N ASP A 235 -13.48 3.34 -10.28
CA ASP A 235 -13.58 4.67 -10.87
C ASP A 235 -12.27 5.00 -11.61
N LEU A 236 -12.36 5.49 -12.85
CA LEU A 236 -11.24 6.14 -13.53
C LEU A 236 -11.43 7.66 -13.45
N CYS A 237 -10.55 8.33 -12.71
CA CYS A 237 -10.64 9.77 -12.45
C CYS A 237 -9.54 10.54 -13.17
N THR A 238 -9.89 11.68 -13.76
CA THR A 238 -8.90 12.66 -14.24
C THR A 238 -8.68 13.73 -13.17
N ILE A 239 -7.41 14.03 -12.90
CA ILE A 239 -7.00 14.95 -11.85
C ILE A 239 -6.02 15.96 -12.46
N SER A 240 -6.18 17.24 -12.13
CA SER A 240 -5.19 18.24 -12.52
C SER A 240 -3.85 17.93 -11.84
N TRP A 241 -2.76 18.07 -12.59
CA TRP A 241 -1.41 17.77 -12.11
C TRP A 241 -1.02 18.58 -10.88
N ASP A 242 -1.52 19.81 -10.79
CA ASP A 242 -1.28 20.71 -9.65
C ASP A 242 -1.91 20.17 -8.35
N LEU A 243 -3.00 19.41 -8.44
CA LEU A 243 -3.69 18.82 -7.30
C LEU A 243 -3.06 17.50 -6.84
N VAL A 244 -2.46 16.75 -7.77
CA VAL A 244 -1.83 15.44 -7.49
C VAL A 244 -0.85 15.53 -6.34
N TYR A 245 -0.06 16.59 -6.28
CA TYR A 245 0.94 16.70 -5.24
C TYR A 245 0.44 17.42 -4.00
N VAL A 246 -0.52 18.34 -4.09
CA VAL A 246 -0.76 19.28 -2.97
C VAL A 246 -1.94 18.92 -2.07
N THR A 247 -2.81 18.04 -2.52
CA THR A 247 -4.04 17.71 -1.78
C THR A 247 -3.96 16.32 -1.14
N GLU A 248 -4.61 16.14 0.00
CA GLU A 248 -4.89 14.78 0.51
C GLU A 248 -5.99 14.10 -0.32
N GLU A 249 -6.82 14.90 -1.00
CA GLU A 249 -8.10 14.51 -1.58
C GLU A 249 -8.37 15.28 -2.88
N TYR A 250 -9.20 14.74 -3.77
CA TYR A 250 -9.58 15.41 -5.00
C TYR A 250 -10.95 14.90 -5.47
N PRO A 251 -11.71 15.73 -6.21
CA PRO A 251 -13.00 15.31 -6.72
C PRO A 251 -12.84 14.12 -7.67
N VAL A 252 -13.59 13.04 -7.40
CA VAL A 252 -13.75 11.89 -8.29
C VAL A 252 -14.61 12.34 -9.47
N THR A 253 -13.99 12.53 -10.63
CA THR A 253 -14.66 12.92 -11.89
C THR A 253 -14.77 11.72 -12.82
N GLY A 254 -15.79 11.67 -13.68
CA GLY A 254 -15.85 10.67 -14.76
C GLY A 254 -16.17 9.22 -14.34
N ARG A 255 -16.85 9.02 -13.20
CA ARG A 255 -17.31 7.70 -12.72
C ARG A 255 -17.96 6.89 -13.84
N GLN A 256 -17.38 5.73 -14.14
CA GLN A 256 -17.96 4.72 -15.02
C GLN A 256 -18.35 3.50 -14.20
N TYR A 257 -19.55 2.98 -14.44
CA TYR A 257 -20.04 1.81 -13.76
C TYR A 257 -19.46 0.55 -14.40
N LEU A 258 -18.69 -0.21 -13.64
CA LEU A 258 -18.43 -1.61 -13.97
C LEU A 258 -19.43 -2.46 -13.20
N GLY A 259 -20.41 -3.02 -13.91
CA GLY A 259 -21.30 -4.02 -13.35
C GLY A 259 -20.49 -5.25 -12.94
N PHE A 260 -20.66 -5.70 -11.70
CA PHE A 260 -20.07 -6.95 -11.22
C PHE A 260 -21.05 -8.09 -11.48
N GLU A 261 -20.67 -9.05 -12.33
CA GLU A 261 -21.26 -10.40 -12.26
C GLU A 261 -20.37 -11.26 -11.37
N ALA A 262 -20.91 -11.64 -10.21
CA ALA A 262 -20.30 -12.68 -9.40
C ALA A 262 -20.32 -13.99 -10.21
N ALA A 263 -19.19 -14.40 -10.78
CA ALA A 263 -19.05 -15.76 -11.30
C ALA A 263 -19.20 -16.71 -10.11
N ARG A 264 -20.41 -17.26 -9.92
CA ARG A 264 -20.63 -18.37 -8.99
C ARG A 264 -19.91 -19.58 -9.58
N PHE A 265 -18.69 -19.85 -9.12
CA PHE A 265 -18.11 -21.18 -9.32
C PHE A 265 -18.96 -22.14 -8.50
N GLY A 266 -19.94 -22.76 -9.18
CA GLY A 266 -20.67 -23.88 -8.63
C GLY A 266 -19.70 -24.98 -8.30
N SER A 267 -19.80 -25.51 -7.09
CA SER A 267 -19.20 -26.77 -6.71
C SER A 267 -19.73 -27.86 -7.65
N GLN A 268 -19.01 -28.19 -8.73
CA GLN A 268 -19.27 -29.41 -9.47
C GLN A 268 -18.30 -30.49 -9.02
N GLN A 269 -18.90 -31.47 -8.34
CA GLN A 269 -18.35 -32.77 -8.06
C GLN A 269 -17.96 -33.50 -9.36
N ASN A 270 -16.81 -34.17 -9.30
CA ASN A 270 -16.43 -35.43 -9.95
C ASN A 270 -17.27 -35.95 -11.13
N GLY A 271 -16.60 -36.11 -12.28
CA GLY A 271 -16.96 -37.11 -13.30
C GLY A 271 -16.44 -36.76 -14.70
N PRO A 272 -15.82 -37.70 -15.45
CA PRO A 272 -15.40 -37.43 -16.81
C PRO A 272 -16.59 -37.53 -17.75
N VAL A 273 -16.80 -36.54 -18.62
CA VAL A 273 -17.75 -36.65 -19.72
C VAL A 273 -17.00 -36.43 -21.03
N ASN A 274 -16.82 -37.54 -21.72
CA ASN A 274 -16.47 -37.63 -23.14
C ASN A 274 -17.61 -37.09 -24.02
N VAL A 275 -17.33 -37.05 -25.33
CA VAL A 275 -18.23 -36.82 -26.48
C VAL A 275 -18.27 -35.34 -26.91
N GLY A 276 -18.03 -34.98 -28.17
CA GLY A 276 -17.83 -35.72 -29.41
C GLY A 276 -17.86 -34.69 -30.56
N ARG A 277 -17.21 -35.02 -31.68
CA ARG A 277 -17.31 -34.26 -32.93
C ARG A 277 -18.73 -34.32 -33.48
N GLU A 278 -19.21 -33.19 -34.00
CA GLU A 278 -19.73 -33.01 -35.36
C GLU A 278 -19.60 -31.54 -35.77
#